data_AF-A0A4Z1A421-F1
#
_entry.id   AF-A0A4Z1A421-F1
#
_cell.length_a   1.000
_cell.length_b   1.000
_cell.length_c   1.000
_cell.angle_alpha   90.00
_cell.angle_beta   90.00
_cell.angle_gamma   90.00
#
_symmetry.space_group_name_H-M   'P 1'
#
loop_
_entity.id
_entity.type
_entity.pdbx_description
1 polymer ?
#
loop_
_entity_poly.entity_id
_entity_poly.type
_entity_poly.pdbx_seq_one_letter_code
_entity_poly.pdbx_strand_id
1 'polypeptide(L)'
;MRKFGFFIFIVSIFECGSPFSFRSACYERNKCSTIEGACFLRNDIFYRVSTGVNEYSNADLAALASSCLGLEKICRKNCESGTIF
;
A
#
# COMPACT_ATOMS: atom_id res chain seq x y z
N MET A 1 -19.53 13.42 45.23
CA MET A 1 -19.07 13.98 43.94
C MET A 1 -17.77 13.32 43.39
N ARG A 2 -17.36 12.14 43.88
CA ARG A 2 -16.03 11.54 43.57
C ARG A 2 -16.04 10.50 42.45
N LYS A 3 -17.22 10.09 41.95
CA LYS A 3 -17.38 9.07 40.90
C LYS A 3 -17.53 9.64 39.48
N PHE A 4 -17.76 10.94 39.33
CA PHE A 4 -18.00 11.57 38.02
C PHE A 4 -16.71 11.75 37.20
N GLY A 5 -15.58 12.01 37.88
CA GLY A 5 -14.28 12.17 37.21
C GLY A 5 -13.73 10.88 36.59
N PHE A 6 -14.10 9.72 37.13
CA PHE A 6 -13.63 8.42 36.61
C PHE A 6 -14.30 8.07 35.28
N PHE A 7 -15.54 8.53 35.06
CA PHE A 7 -16.28 8.27 33.83
C PHE A 7 -15.74 9.09 32.64
N ILE A 8 -15.28 10.32 32.90
CA ILE A 8 -14.66 11.19 31.88
C ILE A 8 -13.33 10.59 31.40
N PHE A 9 -12.56 10.00 32.32
CA PHE A 9 -11.26 9.40 31.96
C PHE A 9 -11.40 8.19 31.04
N ILE A 10 -12.48 7.41 31.15
CA ILE A 10 -12.72 6.22 30.30
C ILE A 10 -13.13 6.64 28.87
N VAL A 11 -13.90 7.73 28.71
CA VAL A 11 -14.27 8.25 27.38
C VAL A 11 -13.03 8.75 26.62
N SER A 12 -12.03 9.30 27.32
CA SER A 12 -10.79 9.77 26.70
C SER A 12 -9.86 8.66 26.20
N ILE A 13 -10.05 7.39 26.60
CA ILE A 13 -9.22 6.26 26.12
C ILE A 13 -9.84 5.57 24.90
N PHE A 14 -11.12 5.84 24.60
CA PHE A 14 -11.77 5.40 23.36
C PHE A 14 -11.50 6.32 22.16
N GLU A 15 -10.79 7.44 22.37
CA GLU A 15 -10.21 8.26 21.30
C GLU A 15 -8.82 7.75 20.87
N CYS A 16 -8.57 6.44 20.94
CA CYS A 16 -7.40 5.84 20.34
C CYS A 16 -7.58 5.76 18.82
N GLY A 17 -7.43 6.92 18.17
CA GLY A 17 -7.18 7.08 16.75
C GLY A 17 -8.40 6.90 15.87
N SER A 18 -8.99 8.01 15.44
CA SER A 18 -9.42 8.09 14.05
C SER A 18 -8.23 8.56 13.19
N PRO A 19 -7.34 7.70 12.65
CA PRO A 19 -6.34 8.19 11.70
C PRO A 19 -6.81 7.96 10.26
N PHE A 20 -8.11 7.99 9.96
CA PHE A 20 -8.57 7.48 8.67
C PHE A 20 -9.53 8.41 7.96
N SER A 21 -8.95 9.38 7.25
CA SER A 21 -9.45 9.69 5.92
C SER A 21 -9.63 8.36 5.17
N PHE A 22 -10.78 8.14 4.50
CA PHE A 22 -10.97 6.98 3.63
C PHE A 22 -9.76 6.74 2.69
N ARG A 23 -9.04 7.81 2.34
CA ARG A 23 -7.83 7.78 1.51
C ARG A 23 -6.62 7.17 2.20
N SER A 24 -6.33 7.52 3.46
CA SER A 24 -5.17 6.95 4.18
C SER A 24 -5.39 5.46 4.46
N ALA A 25 -6.62 5.07 4.80
CA ALA A 25 -6.98 3.66 4.95
C ALA A 25 -6.86 2.89 3.62
N CYS A 26 -7.25 3.51 2.51
CA CYS A 26 -7.13 2.94 1.17
C CYS A 26 -5.66 2.75 0.75
N TYR A 27 -4.79 3.73 1.03
CA TYR A 27 -3.36 3.61 0.74
C TYR A 27 -2.70 2.46 1.50
N GLU A 28 -3.08 2.29 2.76
CA GLU A 28 -2.52 1.26 3.63
C GLU A 28 -3.05 -0.14 3.26
N ARG A 29 -4.36 -0.27 3.02
CA ARG A 29 -4.98 -1.54 2.56
C ARG A 29 -4.44 -2.01 1.22
N ASN A 30 -4.32 -1.11 0.25
CA ASN A 30 -3.79 -1.44 -1.07
C ASN A 30 -2.25 -1.46 -1.10
N LYS A 31 -1.59 -1.16 0.02
CA LYS A 31 -0.13 -1.09 0.15
C LYS A 31 0.50 -0.25 -0.98
N CYS A 32 -0.10 0.91 -1.28
CA CYS A 32 0.31 1.73 -2.43
C CYS A 32 1.80 2.11 -2.40
N SER A 33 2.41 2.19 -1.22
CA SER A 33 3.85 2.50 -1.06
C SER A 33 4.78 1.35 -1.45
N THR A 34 4.31 0.09 -1.49
CA THR A 34 5.14 -1.09 -1.79
C THR A 34 4.66 -1.86 -3.01
N ILE A 35 3.62 -1.36 -3.70
CA ILE A 35 3.00 -2.02 -4.85
C ILE A 35 3.97 -2.20 -6.03
N GLU A 36 4.86 -1.23 -6.27
CA GLU A 36 5.84 -1.31 -7.36
C GLU A 36 6.89 -2.39 -7.07
N GLY A 37 7.40 -2.43 -5.83
CA GLY A 37 8.33 -3.48 -5.40
C GLY A 37 7.71 -4.87 -5.39
N ALA A 38 6.45 -5.00 -4.97
CA ALA A 38 5.71 -6.26 -5.02
C ALA A 38 5.43 -6.74 -6.45
N CYS A 39 5.11 -5.81 -7.35
CA CYS A 39 4.97 -6.08 -8.78
C CYS A 39 6.31 -6.58 -9.36
N PHE A 40 7.40 -5.88 -9.05
CA PHE A 40 8.73 -6.26 -9.51
C PHE A 40 9.11 -7.66 -9.00
N LEU A 41 8.87 -7.97 -7.72
CA LEU A 41 9.17 -9.29 -7.15
C LEU A 41 8.38 -10.42 -7.84
N ARG A 42 7.09 -10.19 -8.13
CA ARG A 42 6.26 -11.16 -8.86
C ARG A 42 6.78 -11.37 -10.27
N ASN A 43 7.13 -10.29 -10.95
CA ASN A 43 7.63 -10.36 -12.32
C ASN A 43 9.04 -10.97 -12.38
N ASP A 44 9.89 -10.72 -11.38
CA ASP A 44 11.20 -11.37 -11.18
C ASP A 44 11.04 -12.89 -11.08
N ILE A 45 10.16 -13.36 -10.18
CA ILE A 45 9.90 -14.80 -10.00
C ILE A 45 9.38 -15.41 -11.30
N PHE A 46 8.40 -14.77 -11.94
CA PHE A 46 7.83 -15.26 -13.19
C PHE A 46 8.87 -15.34 -14.31
N TYR A 47 9.71 -14.31 -14.44
CA TYR A 47 10.78 -14.24 -15.41
C TYR A 47 11.83 -15.33 -15.18
N ARG A 48 12.29 -15.51 -13.93
CA ARG A 48 13.25 -16.56 -13.59
C ARG A 48 12.69 -17.96 -13.86
N VAL A 49 11.42 -18.20 -13.55
CA VAL A 49 10.76 -19.48 -13.80
C VAL A 49 10.58 -19.74 -15.30
N SER A 50 10.27 -18.72 -16.09
CA SER A 50 10.02 -18.87 -17.53
C SER A 50 11.29 -18.99 -18.36
N THR A 51 12.37 -18.32 -17.95
CA THR A 51 13.63 -18.26 -18.71
C THR A 51 14.73 -19.16 -18.13
N GLY A 52 14.63 -19.55 -16.85
CA GLY A 52 15.66 -20.33 -16.16
C GLY A 52 16.96 -19.58 -15.88
N VAL A 53 16.99 -18.26 -16.10
CA VAL A 53 18.21 -17.44 -15.93
C VAL A 53 18.29 -16.81 -14.54
N ASN A 54 19.52 -16.66 -14.03
CA ASN A 54 19.80 -16.04 -12.72
C ASN A 54 20.13 -14.55 -12.81
N GLU A 55 20.37 -14.04 -14.02
CA GLU A 55 20.79 -12.66 -14.29
C GLU A 55 19.92 -12.04 -15.39
N TYR A 56 19.72 -10.73 -15.29
CA TYR A 56 18.96 -9.95 -16.25
C TYR A 56 19.87 -9.35 -17.32
N SER A 57 19.43 -9.40 -18.58
CA SER A 57 19.91 -8.42 -19.56
C SER A 57 19.43 -7.02 -19.15
N ASN A 58 20.19 -5.98 -19.51
CA ASN A 58 19.78 -4.60 -19.30
C ASN A 58 18.41 -4.30 -19.94
N ALA A 59 18.09 -4.94 -21.07
CA ALA A 59 16.81 -4.79 -21.75
C ALA A 59 15.65 -5.40 -20.93
N ASP A 60 15.87 -6.60 -20.38
CA ASP A 60 14.86 -7.33 -19.61
C ASP A 60 14.61 -6.66 -18.26
N LEU A 61 15.67 -6.16 -17.60
CA LEU A 61 15.54 -5.40 -16.36
C LEU A 61 14.73 -4.12 -16.58
N ALA A 62 14.98 -3.40 -17.68
CA ALA A 62 14.22 -2.20 -18.03
C ALA A 62 12.76 -2.51 -18.34
N ALA A 63 12.47 -3.62 -19.03
CA ALA A 63 11.11 -4.08 -19.28
C ALA A 63 10.37 -4.44 -17.97
N LEU A 64 11.04 -5.15 -17.06
CA LEU A 64 10.48 -5.52 -15.77
C LEU A 64 10.21 -4.30 -14.88
N ALA A 65 11.18 -3.39 -14.78
CA ALA A 65 11.01 -2.16 -13.99
C ALA A 65 9.92 -1.25 -14.57
N SER A 66 9.92 -1.03 -15.89
CA SER A 66 8.92 -0.17 -16.56
C SER A 66 7.50 -0.72 -16.45
N SER A 67 7.31 -2.05 -16.43
CA SER A 67 6.00 -2.67 -16.26
C SER A 67 5.32 -2.37 -14.92
N CYS A 68 6.12 -2.06 -13.89
CA CYS A 68 5.64 -1.78 -12.54
C CYS A 68 5.68 -0.27 -12.20
N LEU A 69 6.38 0.52 -13.01
CA LEU A 69 6.61 1.94 -12.78
C LEU A 69 5.30 2.72 -12.90
N GLY A 70 4.95 3.50 -11.87
CA GLY A 70 3.74 4.31 -11.85
C GLY A 70 2.53 3.63 -11.22
N LEU A 71 2.63 2.36 -10.80
CA LEU A 71 1.57 1.69 -10.04
C LEU A 71 1.31 2.40 -8.70
N GLU A 72 2.33 2.96 -8.04
CA GLU A 72 2.12 3.75 -6.82
C GLU A 72 1.23 4.97 -7.13
N LYS A 73 1.54 5.69 -8.21
CA LYS A 73 0.80 6.89 -8.61
C LYS A 73 -0.65 6.57 -8.99
N ILE A 74 -0.87 5.46 -9.69
CA ILE A 74 -2.21 4.97 -10.05
C ILE A 74 -2.98 4.56 -8.79
N CYS A 75 -2.35 3.81 -7.89
CA CYS A 75 -2.95 3.39 -6.61
C CYS A 75 -3.36 4.59 -5.77
N ARG A 76 -2.48 5.60 -5.67
CA ARG A 76 -2.79 6.86 -4.97
C ARG A 76 -3.96 7.57 -5.62
N LYS A 77 -3.97 7.75 -6.95
CA LYS A 77 -5.08 8.38 -7.67
C LYS A 77 -6.42 7.66 -7.47
N ASN A 78 -6.44 6.33 -7.49
CA ASN A 78 -7.66 5.54 -7.25
C ASN A 78 -8.20 5.77 -5.84
N CYS A 79 -7.32 5.80 -4.84
CA CYS A 79 -7.69 6.11 -3.47
C CYS A 79 -8.07 7.60 -3.26
N GLU A 80 -7.48 8.54 -4.00
CA GLU A 80 -7.85 9.97 -3.98
C GLU A 80 -9.21 10.23 -4.61
N SER A 81 -9.51 9.51 -5.70
CA SER A 81 -10.75 9.66 -6.46
C SER A 81 -11.99 9.31 -5.62
N GLY A 82 -11.84 8.63 -4.48
CA GLY A 82 -12.95 8.34 -3.58
C GLY A 82 -14.09 7.56 -4.24
N THR A 83 -13.84 6.93 -5.39
CA THR A 83 -14.75 6.02 -6.07
C THR A 83 -14.81 4.75 -5.24
N ILE A 84 -15.65 4.81 -4.21
CA ILE A 84 -16.25 3.64 -3.57
C ILE A 84 -16.97 2.90 -4.71
N PHE A 85 -16.39 1.79 -5.15
CA PHE A 85 -17.13 0.75 -5.87
C PHE A 85 -17.65 -0.26 -4.84
#